data_AF-A0A2G9M1P8-F1
#
_entry.id   AF-A0A2G9M1P8-F1
#
_cell.length_a   1.000
_cell.length_b   1.000
_cell.length_c   1.000
_cell.angle_alpha   90.00
_cell.angle_beta   90.00
_cell.angle_gamma   90.00
#
_symmetry.space_group_name_H-M   'P 1'
#
loop_
_entity.id
_entity.type
_entity.pdbx_description
1 polymer ?
#
loop_
_entity_poly.entity_id
_entity_poly.type
_entity_poly.pdbx_seq_one_letter_code
_entity_poly.pdbx_strand_id
1 'polypeptide(L)'
;MGAREDVVYYTAFDIVLIAAFAVVMMVYISQHVAGSTALEKNFLARDISLVLNTVYAAPGEVKYNYQINPDVADRLEFTIADGIIVVSDKGKDSPKYRVKYPYAEDIGLAKNPEWESAGISSISLIKQGDVVSVGSGLSLSQSILKCGDEKTLAADDI
;
A
#
# COMPACT_ATOMS: atom_id res chain seq x y z
N MET A 1 -47.14 19.29 -42.08
CA MET A 1 -46.18 18.20 -42.33
C MET A 1 -44.79 18.44 -41.70
N GLY A 2 -44.49 19.60 -41.09
CA GLY A 2 -43.14 19.87 -40.53
C GLY A 2 -42.83 19.31 -39.13
N ALA A 3 -43.81 19.15 -38.25
CA ALA A 3 -43.55 18.77 -36.85
C ALA A 3 -42.93 17.38 -36.66
N ARG A 4 -43.02 16.48 -37.65
CA ARG A 4 -42.44 15.14 -37.57
C ARG A 4 -41.00 15.09 -38.08
N GLU A 5 -40.64 15.99 -38.98
CA GLU A 5 -39.29 16.11 -39.52
C GLU A 5 -38.37 16.73 -38.46
N ASP A 6 -38.83 17.78 -37.78
CA ASP A 6 -38.08 18.45 -36.70
C ASP A 6 -37.71 17.46 -35.58
N VAL A 7 -38.65 16.60 -35.15
CA VAL A 7 -38.40 15.60 -34.11
C VAL A 7 -37.35 14.58 -34.55
N VAL A 8 -37.35 14.17 -35.82
CA VAL A 8 -36.35 13.24 -36.36
C VAL A 8 -34.97 13.91 -36.42
N TYR A 9 -34.88 15.19 -36.80
CA TYR A 9 -33.62 15.93 -36.81
C TYR A 9 -33.03 16.12 -35.41
N TYR A 10 -33.84 16.53 -34.43
CA TYR A 10 -33.37 16.65 -33.04
C TYR A 10 -32.96 15.29 -32.47
N THR A 11 -33.73 14.24 -32.76
CA THR A 11 -33.39 12.88 -32.30
C THR A 11 -32.10 12.36 -32.95
N ALA A 12 -31.89 12.61 -34.25
CA ALA A 12 -30.65 12.25 -34.93
C ALA A 12 -29.44 13.01 -34.37
N PHE A 13 -29.61 14.31 -34.08
CA PHE A 13 -28.58 15.13 -33.45
C PHE A 13 -28.23 14.64 -32.04
N ASP A 14 -29.23 14.32 -31.21
CA ASP A 14 -29.02 13.79 -29.86
C ASP A 14 -28.27 12.46 -29.88
N ILE A 15 -28.58 11.56 -30.83
CA ILE A 15 -27.87 10.29 -30.98
C ILE A 15 -26.39 10.53 -31.34
N VAL A 16 -26.11 11.47 -32.25
CA VAL A 16 -24.72 11.82 -32.60
C VAL A 16 -23.98 12.41 -31.41
N LEU A 17 -24.65 13.25 -30.62
CA LEU A 17 -24.05 13.87 -29.43
C LEU A 17 -23.78 12.85 -28.33
N ILE A 18 -24.70 11.91 -28.08
CA ILE A 18 -24.52 10.80 -27.13
C ILE A 18 -23.38 9.89 -27.61
N ALA A 19 -23.31 9.57 -28.90
CA ALA A 19 -22.23 8.75 -29.45
C ALA A 19 -20.87 9.44 -29.31
N ALA A 20 -20.78 10.75 -29.60
CA ALA A 20 -19.56 11.52 -29.41
C ALA A 20 -19.13 11.54 -27.93
N PHE A 21 -20.07 11.76 -27.01
CA PHE A 21 -19.80 11.74 -25.58
C PHE A 21 -19.32 10.36 -25.09
N ALA A 22 -19.95 9.28 -25.57
CA ALA A 22 -19.55 7.91 -25.23
C ALA A 22 -18.11 7.60 -25.69
N VAL A 23 -17.72 8.03 -26.89
CA VAL A 23 -16.35 7.88 -27.40
C VAL A 23 -15.35 8.65 -26.53
N VAL A 24 -15.65 9.90 -26.19
CA VAL A 24 -14.78 10.72 -25.32
C VAL A 24 -14.60 10.07 -23.94
N MET A 25 -15.70 9.59 -23.34
CA MET A 25 -15.65 8.86 -22.06
C MET A 25 -14.81 7.58 -22.17
N MET A 26 -14.97 6.79 -23.23
CA MET A 26 -14.23 5.54 -23.42
C MET A 26 -12.72 5.78 -23.58
N VAL A 27 -12.32 6.81 -24.33
CA VAL A 27 -10.91 7.22 -24.48
C VAL A 27 -10.36 7.68 -23.14
N TYR A 28 -11.09 8.51 -22.40
CA TYR A 28 -10.67 9.01 -21.09
C TYR A 28 -10.45 7.86 -20.09
N ILE A 29 -11.41 6.94 -19.98
CA ILE A 29 -11.30 5.78 -19.09
C ILE A 29 -10.09 4.92 -19.47
N SER A 30 -9.91 4.64 -20.76
CA SER A 30 -8.79 3.80 -21.23
C SER A 30 -7.43 4.43 -20.98
N GLN A 31 -7.31 5.75 -21.10
CA GLN A 31 -6.03 6.46 -20.96
C GLN A 31 -5.69 6.84 -19.51
N HIS A 32 -6.69 7.14 -18.68
CA HIS A 32 -6.46 7.70 -17.34
C HIS A 32 -6.88 6.79 -16.18
N VAL A 33 -7.85 5.90 -16.38
CA VAL A 33 -8.44 5.12 -15.29
C VAL A 33 -7.99 3.66 -15.35
N ALA A 34 -8.00 3.04 -16.53
CA ALA A 34 -7.67 1.62 -16.70
C ALA A 34 -6.23 1.28 -16.30
N GLY A 35 -5.31 2.24 -16.37
CA GLY A 35 -3.92 2.10 -15.93
C GLY A 35 -3.63 2.61 -14.51
N SER A 36 -4.65 3.01 -13.75
CA SER A 36 -4.43 3.59 -12.42
C SER A 36 -4.20 2.47 -11.39
N THR A 37 -2.96 2.33 -10.93
CA THR A 37 -2.56 1.43 -9.85
C THR A 37 -2.70 2.06 -8.47
N ALA A 38 -3.31 3.25 -8.37
CA ALA A 38 -3.35 4.02 -7.12
C ALA A 38 -4.04 3.25 -5.98
N LEU A 39 -5.14 2.56 -6.29
CA LEU A 39 -5.85 1.72 -5.32
C LEU A 39 -5.02 0.48 -4.95
N GLU A 40 -4.42 -0.19 -5.93
CA GLU A 40 -3.58 -1.37 -5.71
C GLU A 40 -2.39 -1.05 -4.81
N LYS A 41 -1.72 0.08 -5.06
CA LYS A 41 -0.60 0.57 -4.23
C LYS A 41 -1.02 0.84 -2.80
N ASN A 42 -2.16 1.49 -2.60
CA ASN A 42 -2.67 1.79 -1.26
C ASN A 42 -3.07 0.51 -0.51
N PHE A 43 -3.77 -0.39 -1.19
CA PHE A 43 -4.14 -1.68 -0.61
C PHE A 43 -2.91 -2.49 -0.21
N LEU A 44 -1.92 -2.62 -1.11
CA LEU A 44 -0.69 -3.35 -0.84
C LEU A 44 0.13 -2.73 0.30
N ALA A 45 0.28 -1.40 0.32
CA ALA A 45 1.01 -0.70 1.37
C ALA A 45 0.37 -0.92 2.76
N ARG A 46 -0.97 -0.85 2.82
CA ARG A 46 -1.72 -1.05 4.06
C ARG A 46 -1.68 -2.50 4.53
N ASP A 47 -1.80 -3.46 3.61
CA ASP A 47 -1.79 -4.88 3.94
C ASP A 47 -0.41 -5.31 4.48
N ILE A 48 0.67 -4.93 3.80
CA ILE A 48 2.05 -5.19 4.27
C ILE A 48 2.27 -4.55 5.65
N SER A 49 1.79 -3.32 5.88
CA SER A 49 1.90 -2.66 7.19
C SER A 49 1.20 -3.45 8.30
N LEU A 50 -0.01 -3.92 8.03
CA LEU A 50 -0.78 -4.68 8.99
C LEU A 50 -0.10 -6.01 9.32
N VAL A 51 0.44 -6.70 8.31
CA VAL A 51 1.19 -7.94 8.50
C VAL A 51 2.47 -7.69 9.31
N LEU A 52 3.25 -6.66 8.97
CA LEU A 52 4.46 -6.30 9.73
C LEU A 52 4.15 -5.99 11.18
N ASN A 53 3.14 -5.15 11.44
CA ASN A 53 2.72 -4.82 12.80
C ASN A 53 2.23 -6.06 13.55
N THR A 54 1.55 -6.99 12.87
CA THR A 54 1.08 -8.24 13.48
C THR A 54 2.23 -9.16 13.86
N VAL A 55 3.18 -9.39 12.95
CA VAL A 55 4.37 -10.21 13.23
C VAL A 55 5.19 -9.57 14.35
N TYR A 56 5.32 -8.24 14.34
CA TYR A 56 6.03 -7.49 15.35
C TYR A 56 5.40 -7.60 16.74
N ALA A 57 4.07 -7.45 16.84
CA ALA A 57 3.34 -7.51 18.10
C ALA A 57 3.11 -8.96 18.58
N ALA A 58 3.42 -9.97 17.78
CA ALA A 58 3.17 -11.35 18.13
C ALA A 58 4.02 -11.79 19.33
N PRO A 59 3.44 -12.49 20.33
CA PRO A 59 4.22 -13.08 21.42
C PRO A 59 5.09 -14.24 20.90
N GLY A 60 6.34 -14.30 21.35
CA GLY A 60 7.28 -15.38 20.99
C GLY A 60 7.89 -15.24 19.59
N GLU A 61 8.34 -16.37 19.05
CA GLU A 61 8.97 -16.46 17.73
C GLU A 61 7.92 -16.73 16.65
N VAL A 62 8.00 -15.99 15.54
CA VAL A 62 7.05 -16.11 14.42
C VAL A 62 7.80 -16.18 13.12
N LYS A 63 7.42 -17.11 12.25
CA LYS A 63 7.86 -17.14 10.85
C LYS A 63 6.64 -17.08 9.95
N TYR A 64 6.55 -16.03 9.15
CA TYR A 64 5.45 -15.79 8.25
C TYR A 64 5.95 -15.51 6.83
N ASN A 65 5.34 -16.12 5.84
CA ASN A 65 5.64 -15.86 4.43
C ASN A 65 4.42 -15.20 3.79
N TYR A 66 4.51 -13.90 3.56
CA TYR A 66 3.51 -13.13 2.84
C TYR A 66 3.68 -13.38 1.34
N GLN A 67 2.63 -13.74 0.62
CA GLN A 67 2.68 -13.96 -0.83
C GLN A 67 1.99 -12.81 -1.54
N ILE A 68 2.67 -12.24 -2.54
CA ILE A 68 2.12 -11.19 -3.38
C ILE A 68 1.64 -11.84 -4.67
N ASN A 69 0.46 -11.43 -5.15
CA ASN A 69 -0.03 -11.87 -6.46
C ASN A 69 1.03 -11.55 -7.53
N PRO A 70 1.48 -12.54 -8.34
CA PRO A 70 2.46 -12.32 -9.40
C PRO A 70 2.14 -11.14 -10.32
N ASP A 71 0.87 -10.97 -10.71
CA ASP A 71 0.44 -9.87 -11.57
C ASP A 71 0.68 -8.49 -10.94
N VAL A 72 0.62 -8.41 -9.61
CA VAL A 72 0.89 -7.19 -8.84
C VAL A 72 2.39 -7.01 -8.67
N ALA A 73 3.14 -8.09 -8.37
CA ALA A 73 4.60 -8.06 -8.22
C ALA A 73 5.34 -7.70 -9.52
N ASP A 74 4.73 -7.94 -10.68
CA ASP A 74 5.28 -7.56 -11.98
C ASP A 74 5.13 -6.06 -12.26
N ARG A 75 4.10 -5.42 -11.70
CA ARG A 75 3.74 -4.01 -11.99
C ARG A 75 4.17 -3.06 -10.88
N LEU A 76 4.22 -3.53 -9.64
CA LEU A 76 4.50 -2.73 -8.46
C LEU A 76 5.82 -3.16 -7.83
N GLU A 77 6.49 -2.20 -7.24
CA GLU A 77 7.63 -2.42 -6.36
C GLU A 77 7.30 -1.80 -5.00
N PHE A 78 7.84 -2.39 -3.94
CA PHE A 78 7.71 -1.80 -2.61
C PHE A 78 9.07 -1.77 -1.91
N THR A 79 9.18 -0.86 -0.96
CA THR A 79 10.38 -0.65 -0.16
C THR A 79 9.94 -0.39 1.27
N ILE A 80 10.67 -0.96 2.22
CA ILE A 80 10.41 -0.84 3.65
C ILE A 80 11.61 -0.12 4.25
N ALA A 81 11.41 1.10 4.73
CA ALA A 81 12.47 1.89 5.35
C ALA A 81 11.89 2.90 6.33
N ASP A 82 12.60 3.15 7.43
CA ASP A 82 12.29 4.23 8.38
C ASP A 82 10.83 4.27 8.88
N GLY A 83 10.20 3.10 9.07
CA GLY A 83 8.85 3.00 9.62
C GLY A 83 7.80 3.35 8.57
N ILE A 84 8.19 3.36 7.30
CA ILE A 84 7.33 3.64 6.16
C ILE A 84 7.50 2.54 5.11
N ILE A 85 6.37 2.03 4.65
CA ILE A 85 6.28 1.25 3.42
C ILE A 85 6.02 2.22 2.29
N VAL A 86 6.87 2.17 1.27
CA VAL A 86 6.72 2.91 0.03
C VAL A 86 6.36 1.92 -1.06
N VAL A 87 5.27 2.15 -1.77
CA VAL A 87 4.87 1.34 -2.93
C VAL A 87 4.84 2.23 -4.17
N SER A 88 5.54 1.84 -5.23
CA SER A 88 5.59 2.52 -6.53
C SER A 88 5.22 1.59 -7.68
N ASP A 89 4.91 2.20 -8.81
CA ASP A 89 4.90 1.49 -10.08
C ASP A 89 6.35 1.15 -10.46
N LYS A 90 6.59 -0.11 -10.82
CA LYS A 90 7.91 -0.61 -11.17
C LYS A 90 8.54 0.23 -12.29
N GLY A 91 9.75 0.71 -12.07
CA GLY A 91 10.46 1.56 -13.02
C GLY A 91 9.96 3.02 -13.09
N LYS A 92 9.09 3.45 -12.18
CA LYS A 92 8.65 4.86 -12.07
C LYS A 92 9.00 5.44 -10.70
N ASP A 93 10.17 6.07 -10.62
CA ASP A 93 10.70 6.60 -9.37
C ASP A 93 10.20 8.02 -8.99
N SER A 94 9.18 8.56 -9.68
CA SER A 94 8.68 9.90 -9.35
C SER A 94 7.79 9.89 -8.09
N PRO A 95 7.88 10.90 -7.19
CA PRO A 95 7.05 10.99 -5.99
C PRO A 95 5.54 10.92 -6.25
N LYS A 96 5.09 11.34 -7.43
CA LYS A 96 3.69 11.26 -7.86
C LYS A 96 3.14 9.82 -7.95
N TYR A 97 4.02 8.83 -8.13
CA TYR A 97 3.64 7.43 -8.27
C TYR A 97 3.86 6.62 -6.99
N ARG A 98 4.29 7.26 -5.89
CA ARG A 98 4.59 6.58 -4.63
C ARG A 98 3.42 6.74 -3.66
N VAL A 99 2.98 5.62 -3.09
CA VAL A 99 2.12 5.62 -1.90
C VAL A 99 3.00 5.31 -0.70
N LYS A 100 2.88 6.12 0.36
CA LYS A 100 3.59 5.93 1.62
C LYS A 100 2.60 5.52 2.69
N TYR A 101 2.95 4.51 3.48
CA TYR A 101 2.11 4.05 4.57
C TYR A 101 2.99 3.73 5.79
N PRO A 102 2.66 4.27 6.98
CA PRO A 102 3.48 4.04 8.17
C PRO A 102 3.31 2.62 8.72
N TYR A 103 4.34 2.12 9.38
CA TYR A 103 4.34 0.90 10.18
C TYR A 103 5.27 1.10 11.38
N ALA A 104 5.00 0.43 12.50
CA ALA A 104 5.89 0.44 13.66
C ALA A 104 6.31 1.86 14.17
N GLU A 105 5.36 2.80 14.26
CA GLU A 105 5.62 4.24 14.55
C GLU A 105 6.36 4.49 15.88
N ASP A 106 6.20 3.61 16.87
CA ASP A 106 6.77 3.79 18.22
C ASP A 106 8.21 3.27 18.37
N ILE A 107 8.82 2.79 17.28
CA ILE A 107 10.02 1.96 17.36
C ILE A 107 11.18 2.67 16.70
N GLY A 108 12.18 3.01 17.52
CA GLY A 108 13.44 3.57 17.05
C GLY A 108 14.14 2.55 16.17
N LEU A 109 13.96 2.69 14.86
CA LEU A 109 14.60 1.84 13.87
C LEU A 109 16.10 2.07 13.93
N ALA A 110 16.85 0.96 14.06
CA ALA A 110 18.27 0.99 13.80
C ALA A 110 18.47 1.59 12.39
N LYS A 111 19.22 2.69 12.32
CA LYS A 111 19.52 3.41 11.08
C LYS A 111 20.07 2.43 10.03
N ASN A 112 19.22 2.13 9.04
CA ASN A 112 19.46 1.66 7.67
C ASN A 112 20.38 0.41 7.48
N PRO A 113 20.08 -0.43 6.48
CA PRO A 113 20.72 -0.14 5.21
C PRO A 113 19.83 -0.39 3.99
N GLU A 114 20.06 0.47 2.98
CA GLU A 114 19.86 0.26 1.55
C GLU A 114 18.48 -0.20 1.05
N TRP A 115 17.96 0.64 0.16
CA TRP A 115 16.88 0.46 -0.79
C TRP A 115 16.91 -0.88 -1.52
N GLU A 116 16.54 -1.98 -0.87
CA GLU A 116 16.27 -3.22 -1.58
C GLU A 116 14.91 -3.10 -2.27
N SER A 117 14.95 -2.79 -3.56
CA SER A 117 13.83 -2.98 -4.48
C SER A 117 13.60 -4.48 -4.64
N ALA A 118 12.86 -5.03 -3.69
CA ALA A 118 12.44 -6.41 -3.70
C ALA A 118 11.40 -6.62 -4.82
N GLY A 119 11.85 -7.04 -6.00
CA GLY A 119 10.98 -7.66 -7.01
C GLY A 119 10.50 -9.04 -6.58
N ILE A 120 10.05 -9.16 -5.33
CA ILE A 120 9.86 -10.46 -4.68
C ILE A 120 8.37 -10.77 -4.65
N SER A 121 8.00 -11.86 -5.29
CA SER A 121 6.66 -12.48 -5.24
C SER A 121 6.24 -12.93 -3.83
N SER A 122 7.12 -12.80 -2.84
CA SER A 122 6.84 -13.10 -1.44
C SER A 122 7.76 -12.33 -0.48
N ILE A 123 7.31 -12.12 0.75
CA ILE A 123 8.09 -11.50 1.83
C ILE A 123 8.18 -12.52 2.97
N SER A 124 9.40 -12.90 3.37
CA SER A 124 9.59 -13.71 4.57
C SER A 124 9.80 -12.79 5.77
N LEU A 125 8.96 -12.94 6.79
CA LEU A 125 9.01 -12.21 8.04
C LEU A 125 9.37 -13.19 9.15
N ILE A 126 10.45 -12.90 9.87
CA ILE A 126 10.96 -13.76 10.93
C ILE A 126 11.14 -12.91 12.19
N LYS A 127 10.34 -13.19 13.22
CA LYS A 127 10.50 -12.64 14.56
C LYS A 127 11.29 -13.61 15.44
N GLN A 128 12.42 -13.15 15.97
CA GLN A 128 13.24 -13.83 16.97
C GLN A 128 13.48 -12.88 18.14
N GLY A 129 12.83 -13.14 19.27
CA GLY A 129 12.81 -12.21 20.41
C GLY A 129 12.24 -10.85 20.02
N ASP A 130 13.06 -9.81 20.19
CA ASP A 130 12.73 -8.40 19.89
C ASP A 130 13.18 -7.96 18.49
N VAL A 131 13.61 -8.89 17.64
CA VAL A 131 14.07 -8.59 16.28
C VAL A 131 13.11 -9.20 15.26
N VAL A 132 12.66 -8.40 14.30
CA VAL A 132 11.87 -8.82 13.14
C VAL A 132 12.70 -8.63 11.87
N SER A 133 13.10 -9.71 11.23
CA SER A 133 13.78 -9.68 9.94
C SER A 133 12.78 -9.78 8.78
N VAL A 134 13.01 -8.98 7.73
CA VAL A 134 12.23 -8.96 6.48
C VAL A 134 13.14 -9.37 5.33
N GLY A 135 12.83 -10.50 4.69
CA GLY A 135 13.63 -11.06 3.60
C GLY A 135 15.02 -11.51 4.04
N SER A 136 16.00 -11.40 3.14
CA SER A 136 17.40 -11.80 3.36
C SER A 136 18.29 -10.70 3.94
N GLY A 137 17.80 -9.47 4.14
CA GLY A 137 18.65 -8.31 4.42
C GLY A 137 18.14 -7.32 5.47
N LEU A 138 16.83 -7.19 5.71
CA LEU A 138 16.31 -6.17 6.63
C LEU A 138 16.11 -6.76 8.03
N SER A 139 16.55 -6.07 9.08
CA SER A 139 16.27 -6.44 10.47
C SER A 139 15.79 -5.22 11.27
N LEU A 140 14.60 -5.34 11.84
CA LEU A 140 13.94 -4.36 12.71
C LEU A 140 14.17 -4.80 14.15
N SER A 141 14.70 -3.93 15.02
CA SER A 141 14.90 -4.24 16.44
C SER A 141 13.97 -3.38 17.28
N GLN A 142 13.28 -3.97 18.27
CA GLN A 142 12.62 -3.19 19.31
C GLN A 142 13.70 -2.52 20.15
N SER A 143 13.87 -1.21 19.99
CA SER A 143 14.48 -0.44 21.07
C SER A 143 13.44 -0.41 22.18
N ILE A 144 13.74 -1.07 23.30
CA ILE A 144 12.88 -1.23 24.47
C ILE A 144 12.11 0.07 24.72
N LEU A 145 10.81 0.05 24.42
CA LEU A 145 9.87 0.98 25.01
C LEU A 145 10.03 0.78 26.51
N LYS A 146 10.68 1.73 27.18
CA LYS A 146 10.61 1.81 28.63
C LYS A 146 9.13 1.98 28.95
N CYS A 147 8.44 0.88 29.26
CA CYS A 147 7.16 0.95 29.94
C CYS A 147 7.42 1.85 31.15
N GLY A 148 6.78 3.03 31.15
CA GLY A 148 6.93 3.99 32.23
C GLY A 148 6.66 3.29 33.55
N ASP A 149 7.55 3.54 34.52
CA ASP A 149 7.54 2.92 35.84
C ASP A 149 6.12 2.74 36.36
N GLU A 150 5.77 1.48 36.61
CA GLU A 150 4.58 1.05 37.32
C GLU A 150 4.55 1.82 38.65
N LYS A 151 3.78 2.91 38.71
CA LYS A 151 3.44 3.54 39.99
C LYS A 151 2.66 2.49 40.77
N THR A 152 3.37 1.83 41.67
CA THR A 152 2.85 1.00 42.73
C THR A 152 1.90 1.89 43.53
N LEU A 153 0.60 1.77 43.27
CA LEU A 153 -0.43 2.26 44.18
C LEU A 153 -0.40 1.33 45.38
N ALA A 154 0.35 1.74 46.40
CA ALA A 154 0.29 1.15 47.73
C ALA A 154 -1.17 1.23 48.20
N ALA A 155 -1.81 0.06 48.30
CA ALA A 155 -3.04 -0.12 49.03
C ALA A 155 -2.68 -0.25 50.51
N ASP A 156 -2.55 0.89 51.19
CA ASP A 156 -2.63 1.01 52.64
C ASP A 156 -3.03 2.45 52.94
N ASP A 157 -4.35 2.67 53.03
CA ASP A 157 -5.02 3.74 53.79
C ASP A 157 -6.51 3.79 53.40
N ILE A 158 -7.32 2.82 53.88
CA ILE A 158 -8.70 2.99 54.39
C ILE A 158 -8.96 1.93 55.46
#